data_AF-A0A3M1EML5-F1
#
_entry.id   AF-A0A3M1EML5-F1
#
_cell.length_a   1.000
_cell.length_b   1.000
_cell.length_c   1.000
_cell.angle_alpha   90.00
_cell.angle_beta   90.00
_cell.angle_gamma   90.00
#
_symmetry.space_group_name_H-M   'P 1'
#
loop_
_entity.id
_entity.type
_entity.pdbx_description
1 polymer ?
#
loop_
_entity_poly.entity_id
_entity_poly.type
_entity_poly.pdbx_seq_one_letter_code
_entity_poly.pdbx_strand_id
1 'polypeptide(L)'
;MTEYSALAGRIRQAYSDLERVVERAEELLGKARRTGDDGYLDGVALNLHGFYAGVERIFEDIARAMEEGVPTGPDWHRDLLLQMSATIDEIRPPVITQETRYCLDEYRGFRHVVRNVYTFNLRPTRLQELTDELRACYEAVVRDLEAFAEFLERLAQTGEDVGAES
;
A
#
# COMPACT_ATOMS: atom_id res chain seq x y z
N MET A 1 -15.95 -1.18 18.80
CA MET A 1 -16.12 -2.59 18.36
C MET A 1 -16.54 -2.69 16.89
N THR A 2 -17.65 -2.06 16.46
CA THR A 2 -18.01 -1.94 15.02
C THR A 2 -16.93 -1.25 14.17
N GLU A 3 -16.10 -0.41 14.79
CA GLU A 3 -15.06 0.36 14.12
C GLU A 3 -13.93 -0.51 13.54
N TYR A 4 -13.54 -1.61 14.19
CA TYR A 4 -12.51 -2.52 13.69
C TYR A 4 -13.03 -3.39 12.54
N SER A 5 -14.25 -3.92 12.63
CA SER A 5 -14.89 -4.61 11.50
C SER A 5 -15.08 -3.67 10.31
N ALA A 6 -15.45 -2.41 10.57
CA ALA A 6 -15.55 -1.40 9.52
C ALA A 6 -14.17 -1.06 8.91
N LEU A 7 -13.11 -1.00 9.71
CA LEU A 7 -11.74 -0.80 9.22
C LEU A 7 -11.28 -1.99 8.36
N ALA A 8 -11.50 -3.23 8.80
CA ALA A 8 -11.21 -4.43 8.03
C ALA A 8 -11.92 -4.41 6.67
N GLY A 9 -13.22 -4.08 6.64
CA GLY A 9 -13.97 -3.91 5.39
C GLY A 9 -13.38 -2.82 4.47
N ARG A 10 -12.94 -1.68 5.01
CA ARG A 10 -12.29 -0.63 4.21
C ARG A 10 -10.94 -1.07 3.66
N ILE A 11 -10.13 -1.80 4.43
CA ILE A 11 -8.85 -2.35 3.98
C ILE A 11 -9.07 -3.27 2.78
N ARG A 12 -10.06 -4.18 2.86
CA ARG A 12 -10.39 -5.10 1.77
C ARG A 12 -10.85 -4.41 0.50
N GLN A 13 -11.70 -3.41 0.64
CA GLN A 13 -12.10 -2.59 -0.50
C GLN A 13 -10.90 -1.85 -1.11
N ALA A 14 -10.04 -1.29 -0.28
CA ALA A 14 -8.90 -0.49 -0.73
C ALA A 14 -7.87 -1.33 -1.50
N TYR A 15 -7.50 -2.53 -1.04
CA TYR A 15 -6.58 -3.36 -1.83
C TYR A 15 -7.23 -3.91 -3.11
N SER A 16 -8.56 -4.06 -3.14
CA SER A 16 -9.28 -4.42 -4.37
C SER A 16 -9.26 -3.27 -5.37
N ASP A 17 -9.31 -2.02 -4.89
CA ASP A 17 -9.15 -0.84 -5.74
C ASP A 17 -7.71 -0.70 -6.26
N LEU A 18 -6.71 -1.09 -5.48
CA LEU A 18 -5.30 -1.15 -5.91
C LEU A 18 -5.10 -2.13 -7.07
N GLU A 19 -5.84 -3.24 -7.14
CA GLU A 19 -5.74 -4.21 -8.24
C GLU A 19 -5.93 -3.53 -9.59
N ARG A 20 -6.95 -2.65 -9.69
CA ARG A 20 -7.25 -1.92 -10.94
C ARG A 20 -6.11 -1.00 -11.36
N VAL A 21 -5.37 -0.45 -10.39
CA VAL A 21 -4.21 0.40 -10.65
C VAL A 21 -3.05 -0.46 -11.18
N VAL A 22 -2.84 -1.64 -10.60
CA VAL A 22 -1.81 -2.60 -11.02
C VAL A 22 -2.08 -3.09 -12.44
N GLU A 23 -3.29 -3.58 -12.71
CA GLU A 23 -3.71 -4.04 -14.04
C GLU A 23 -3.53 -2.94 -15.10
N ARG A 24 -3.88 -1.70 -14.76
CA ARG A 24 -3.75 -0.57 -15.68
C ARG A 24 -2.29 -0.23 -15.97
N ALA A 25 -1.39 -0.31 -14.99
CA ALA A 25 0.04 -0.12 -15.20
C ALA A 25 0.61 -1.19 -16.16
N GLU A 26 0.28 -2.46 -15.92
CA GLU A 26 0.70 -3.59 -16.76
C GLU A 26 0.15 -3.50 -18.18
N GLU A 27 -1.13 -3.15 -18.34
CA GLU A 27 -1.77 -2.98 -19.65
C GLU A 27 -1.06 -1.91 -20.48
N LEU A 28 -0.79 -0.75 -19.87
CA LEU A 28 -0.15 0.38 -20.51
C LEU A 28 1.31 0.07 -20.88
N LEU A 29 2.05 -0.61 -20.00
CA LEU A 29 3.39 -1.07 -20.34
C LEU A 29 3.36 -2.10 -21.48
N GLY A 30 2.40 -3.02 -21.46
CA GLY A 30 2.19 -3.97 -22.55
C GLY A 30 1.92 -3.27 -23.88
N LYS A 31 1.15 -2.17 -23.88
CA LYS A 31 0.93 -1.33 -25.08
C LYS A 31 2.24 -0.68 -25.54
N ALA A 32 2.97 -0.02 -24.64
CA ALA A 32 4.25 0.60 -24.94
C ALA A 32 5.23 -0.38 -25.63
N ARG A 33 5.37 -1.58 -25.06
CA ARG A 33 6.23 -2.65 -25.60
C ARG A 33 5.79 -3.13 -26.99
N ARG A 34 4.49 -3.26 -27.24
CA ARG A 34 3.95 -3.75 -28.53
C ARG A 34 4.02 -2.72 -29.64
N THR A 35 3.79 -1.45 -29.33
CA THR A 35 3.73 -0.37 -30.33
C THR A 35 5.05 0.37 -30.50
N GLY A 36 5.96 0.27 -29.52
CA GLY A 36 7.15 1.13 -29.45
C GLY A 36 6.83 2.60 -29.18
N ASP A 37 5.61 2.88 -28.67
CA ASP A 37 5.15 4.23 -28.37
C ASP A 37 5.35 4.53 -26.89
N ASP A 38 6.35 5.34 -26.59
CA ASP A 38 6.68 5.75 -25.22
C ASP A 38 5.60 6.66 -24.60
N GLY A 39 4.63 7.17 -25.37
CA GLY A 39 3.52 7.97 -24.85
C GLY A 39 2.66 7.24 -23.81
N TYR A 40 2.67 5.91 -23.80
CA TYR A 40 2.01 5.11 -22.75
C TYR A 40 2.73 5.15 -21.39
N LEU A 41 4.01 5.53 -21.35
CA LEU A 41 4.83 5.51 -20.14
C LEU A 41 4.41 6.57 -19.10
N ASP A 42 3.81 7.68 -19.53
CA ASP A 42 3.22 8.65 -18.59
C ASP A 42 2.08 8.00 -17.79
N GLY A 43 1.27 7.18 -18.45
CA GLY A 43 0.20 6.43 -17.80
C GLY A 43 0.75 5.34 -16.87
N VAL A 44 1.85 4.67 -17.24
CA VAL A 44 2.54 3.73 -16.35
C VAL A 44 3.01 4.45 -15.08
N ALA A 45 3.72 5.58 -15.24
CA ALA A 45 4.22 6.38 -14.13
C ALA A 45 3.09 6.83 -13.18
N LEU A 46 1.96 7.27 -13.74
CA LEU A 46 0.79 7.67 -12.96
C LEU A 46 0.22 6.51 -12.13
N ASN A 47 0.12 5.31 -12.69
CA ASN A 47 -0.42 4.15 -11.97
C ASN A 47 0.58 3.63 -10.92
N LEU A 48 1.88 3.58 -11.22
CA LEU A 48 2.90 3.23 -10.21
C LEU A 48 2.88 4.19 -9.02
N HIS A 49 2.73 5.49 -9.28
CA HIS A 49 2.53 6.48 -8.23
C HIS A 49 1.24 6.24 -7.45
N GLY A 50 0.13 5.98 -8.16
CA GLY A 50 -1.19 5.72 -7.59
C GLY A 50 -1.20 4.48 -6.69
N PHE A 51 -0.47 3.43 -7.07
CA PHE A 51 -0.35 2.20 -6.29
C PHE A 51 0.20 2.51 -4.89
N TYR A 52 1.38 3.13 -4.82
CA TYR A 52 1.98 3.45 -3.52
C TYR A 52 1.14 4.46 -2.73
N ALA A 53 0.58 5.48 -3.38
CA ALA A 53 -0.29 6.45 -2.71
C ALA A 53 -1.55 5.79 -2.09
N GLY A 54 -2.11 4.77 -2.74
CA GLY A 54 -3.21 3.99 -2.16
C GLY A 54 -2.78 3.14 -0.97
N VAL A 55 -1.61 2.50 -1.04
CA VAL A 55 -1.02 1.77 0.09
C VAL A 55 -0.78 2.70 1.30
N GLU A 56 -0.21 3.88 1.07
CA GLU A 56 -0.01 4.90 2.12
C GLU A 56 -1.32 5.25 2.81
N ARG A 57 -2.40 5.43 2.04
CA ARG A 57 -3.70 5.78 2.60
C ARG A 57 -4.25 4.69 3.51
N ILE A 58 -4.08 3.42 3.13
CA ILE A 58 -4.45 2.27 3.98
C ILE A 58 -3.67 2.32 5.30
N PHE A 59 -2.37 2.55 5.23
CA PHE A 59 -1.50 2.62 6.40
C PHE A 59 -1.84 3.78 7.33
N GLU A 60 -2.12 4.96 6.79
CA GLU A 60 -2.58 6.09 7.59
C GLU A 60 -3.91 5.79 8.29
N ASP A 61 -4.84 5.11 7.60
CA ASP A 61 -6.14 4.75 8.18
C ASP A 61 -5.99 3.72 9.32
N ILE A 62 -5.04 2.79 9.21
CA ILE A 62 -4.70 1.86 10.30
C ILE A 62 -4.09 2.63 11.48
N ALA A 63 -3.08 3.46 11.24
CA ALA A 63 -2.42 4.24 12.29
C ALA A 63 -3.42 5.16 13.01
N ARG A 64 -4.31 5.84 12.29
CA ARG A 64 -5.36 6.70 12.89
C ARG A 64 -6.36 5.94 13.75
N ALA A 65 -6.61 4.67 13.45
CA ALA A 65 -7.62 3.86 14.14
C ALA A 65 -7.06 3.11 15.35
N MET A 66 -5.76 2.84 15.38
CA MET A 66 -5.14 1.97 16.40
C MET A 66 -4.05 2.64 17.22
N GLU A 67 -3.47 3.73 16.74
CA GLU A 67 -2.26 4.33 17.31
C GLU A 67 -2.49 5.80 17.65
N GLU A 68 -1.60 6.37 18.46
CA GLU A 68 -1.73 7.78 18.90
C GLU A 68 -1.44 8.80 17.79
N GLY A 69 -0.88 8.38 16.65
CA GLY A 69 -0.60 9.30 15.57
C GLY A 69 -0.02 8.69 14.29
N VAL A 70 -0.12 9.48 13.22
CA VAL A 70 0.56 9.28 11.95
C VAL A 70 1.87 10.07 11.98
N PRO A 71 2.99 9.56 11.45
CA PRO A 71 4.24 10.31 11.34
C PRO A 71 4.06 11.64 10.63
N THR A 72 4.89 12.62 10.99
CA THR A 72 4.86 13.97 10.42
C THR A 72 6.27 14.44 10.04
N GLY A 73 6.36 15.56 9.33
CA GLY A 73 7.65 16.10 8.87
C GLY A 73 8.07 15.58 7.50
N PRO A 74 9.28 15.90 7.01
CA PRO A 74 9.69 15.62 5.63
C PRO A 74 9.85 14.13 5.30
N ASP A 75 10.18 13.31 6.31
CA ASP A 75 10.44 11.88 6.17
C ASP A 75 9.23 11.00 6.52
N TRP A 76 8.04 11.61 6.72
CA TRP A 76 6.86 10.91 7.22
C TRP A 76 6.48 9.66 6.42
N HIS A 77 6.68 9.69 5.10
CA HIS A 77 6.45 8.56 4.20
C HIS A 77 7.30 7.34 4.54
N ARG A 78 8.58 7.57 4.89
CA ARG A 78 9.51 6.51 5.32
C ARG A 78 9.07 5.95 6.67
N ASP A 79 8.76 6.86 7.58
CA ASP A 79 8.51 6.53 8.97
C ASP A 79 7.18 5.79 9.10
N LEU A 80 6.17 6.12 8.27
CA LEU A 80 4.91 5.38 8.18
C LEU A 80 5.15 3.95 7.70
N LEU A 81 5.95 3.76 6.65
CA LEU A 81 6.29 2.44 6.14
C LEU A 81 7.04 1.59 7.18
N LEU A 82 7.93 2.21 7.97
CA LEU A 82 8.60 1.55 9.08
C LEU A 82 7.63 1.16 10.20
N GLN A 83 6.76 2.09 10.60
CA GLN A 83 5.75 1.88 11.64
C GLN A 83 4.81 0.71 11.31
N MET A 84 4.38 0.59 10.05
CA MET A 84 3.52 -0.51 9.61
C MET A 84 4.21 -1.88 9.62
N SER A 85 5.54 -1.91 9.51
CA SER A 85 6.33 -3.15 9.61
C SER A 85 6.74 -3.52 11.03
N ALA A 86 6.58 -2.60 11.99
CA ALA A 86 6.94 -2.81 13.37
C ALA A 86 5.80 -3.48 14.15
N THR A 87 6.17 -4.35 15.08
CA THR A 87 5.30 -4.74 16.18
C THR A 87 5.19 -3.54 17.13
N ILE A 88 3.96 -3.26 17.57
CA ILE A 88 3.72 -2.26 18.61
C ILE A 88 3.06 -3.02 19.76
N ASP A 89 3.85 -3.24 20.81
CA ASP A 89 3.45 -4.04 21.97
C ASP A 89 2.10 -3.54 22.52
N GLU A 90 1.24 -4.49 22.87
CA GLU A 90 -0.13 -4.26 23.38
C GLU A 90 -1.13 -3.64 22.38
N ILE A 91 -0.67 -3.10 21.24
CA ILE A 91 -1.54 -2.46 20.23
C ILE A 91 -1.82 -3.40 19.05
N ARG A 92 -0.78 -3.81 18.32
CA ARG A 92 -0.94 -4.63 17.11
C ARG A 92 0.33 -5.38 16.70
N PRO A 93 0.19 -6.52 16.00
CA PRO A 93 1.27 -7.10 15.23
C PRO A 93 1.69 -6.18 14.06
N PRO A 94 2.79 -6.49 13.36
CA PRO A 94 3.12 -5.86 12.10
C PRO A 94 1.96 -5.96 11.11
N VAL A 95 1.64 -4.85 10.43
CA VAL A 95 0.67 -4.82 9.33
C VAL A 95 1.26 -5.45 8.09
N ILE A 96 2.55 -5.23 7.86
CA ILE A 96 3.29 -5.80 6.73
C ILE A 96 4.55 -6.51 7.20
N THR A 97 4.96 -7.51 6.42
CA THR A 97 6.22 -8.21 6.61
C THR A 97 7.40 -7.36 6.16
N GLN A 98 8.61 -7.79 6.55
CA GLN A 98 9.84 -7.15 6.10
C GLN A 98 10.04 -7.25 4.58
N GLU A 99 9.62 -8.34 3.95
CA GLU A 99 9.66 -8.54 2.50
C GLU A 99 8.79 -7.51 1.78
N THR A 100 7.52 -7.38 2.18
CA THR A 100 6.58 -6.40 1.64
C THR A 100 7.08 -4.98 1.84
N ARG A 101 7.69 -4.68 3.00
CA ARG A 101 8.31 -3.37 3.25
C ARG A 101 9.40 -3.06 2.23
N TYR A 102 10.27 -4.02 1.93
CA TYR A 102 11.37 -3.81 0.98
C TYR A 102 10.84 -3.54 -0.43
N CYS A 103 9.84 -4.28 -0.90
CA CYS A 103 9.29 -4.01 -2.22
C CYS A 103 8.59 -2.63 -2.28
N LEU A 104 7.83 -2.26 -1.24
CA LEU A 104 7.16 -0.96 -1.15
C LEU A 104 8.14 0.22 -1.11
N ASP A 105 9.37 0.03 -0.61
CA ASP A 105 10.38 1.09 -0.55
C ASP A 105 10.79 1.59 -1.95
N GLU A 106 10.82 0.71 -2.94
CA GLU A 106 11.12 1.05 -4.34
C GLU A 106 10.07 2.00 -4.93
N TYR A 107 8.80 1.75 -4.60
CA TYR A 107 7.68 2.61 -5.04
C TYR A 107 7.61 3.91 -4.24
N ARG A 108 7.94 3.88 -2.94
CA ARG A 108 8.13 5.09 -2.12
C ARG A 108 9.19 6.00 -2.76
N GLY A 109 10.34 5.44 -3.10
CA GLY A 109 11.41 6.16 -3.78
C GLY A 109 10.96 6.73 -5.13
N PHE A 110 10.30 5.91 -5.95
CA PHE A 110 9.78 6.33 -7.26
C PHE A 110 8.78 7.50 -7.15
N ARG A 111 7.91 7.46 -6.15
CA ARG A 111 6.92 8.50 -5.86
C ARG A 111 7.56 9.89 -5.66
N HIS A 112 8.76 9.94 -5.08
CA HIS A 112 9.53 11.19 -4.95
C HIS A 112 10.11 11.65 -6.29
N VAL A 113 10.56 10.72 -7.14
CA VAL A 113 11.08 11.04 -8.47
C VAL A 113 9.98 11.66 -9.33
N VAL A 114 8.79 11.05 -9.41
CA VAL A 114 7.67 11.56 -10.23
C VAL A 114 7.19 12.94 -9.78
N ARG A 115 7.23 13.26 -8.47
CA ARG A 115 6.84 14.60 -7.99
C ARG A 115 7.87 15.69 -8.26
N ASN A 116 9.16 15.33 -8.32
CA ASN A 116 10.26 16.29 -8.42
C ASN A 116 10.88 16.38 -9.82
N VAL A 117 10.49 15.48 -10.72
CA VAL A 117 11.03 15.36 -12.08
C VAL A 117 9.85 15.38 -13.06
N TYR A 118 9.90 16.28 -14.04
CA TYR A 118 8.96 16.25 -15.15
C TYR A 118 8.97 14.86 -15.81
N THR A 119 7.81 14.31 -16.17
CA THR A 119 7.70 12.92 -16.64
C THR A 119 8.58 12.60 -17.86
N PHE A 120 8.95 13.60 -18.66
CA PHE A 120 9.90 13.46 -19.79
C PHE A 120 11.34 13.08 -19.39
N ASN A 121 11.71 13.22 -18.11
CA ASN A 121 13.03 12.81 -17.59
C ASN A 121 12.98 11.44 -16.88
N LEU A 122 11.82 10.78 -16.84
CA LEU A 122 11.71 9.42 -16.33
C LEU A 122 12.42 8.45 -17.27
N ARG A 123 13.26 7.58 -16.71
CA ARG A 123 13.96 6.56 -17.50
C ARG A 123 12.98 5.44 -17.86
N PRO A 124 12.73 5.14 -19.15
CA PRO A 124 11.81 4.09 -19.56
C PRO A 124 12.14 2.73 -18.92
N THR A 125 13.42 2.38 -18.83
CA THR A 125 13.87 1.13 -18.21
C THR A 125 13.43 1.01 -16.76
N ARG A 126 13.47 2.11 -15.98
CA ARG A 126 13.06 2.09 -14.58
C ARG A 126 11.55 1.90 -14.42
N LEU A 127 10.74 2.47 -15.32
CA LEU A 127 9.30 2.24 -15.33
C LEU A 127 8.97 0.79 -15.67
N GLN A 128 9.72 0.19 -16.58
CA GLN A 128 9.58 -1.22 -16.96
C GLN A 128 9.90 -2.13 -15.78
N GLU A 129 11.07 -1.96 -15.16
CA GLU A 129 11.50 -2.71 -13.98
C GLU A 129 10.44 -2.67 -12.87
N LEU A 130 10.00 -1.47 -12.47
CA LEU A 130 9.00 -1.30 -11.42
C LEU A 130 7.65 -1.93 -11.79
N THR A 131 7.25 -1.92 -13.06
CA THR A 131 5.98 -2.52 -13.46
C THR A 131 6.07 -4.04 -13.53
N ASP A 132 7.21 -4.59 -13.96
CA ASP A 132 7.43 -6.04 -14.01
C ASP A 132 7.44 -6.66 -12.60
N GLU A 133 7.87 -5.90 -11.58
CA GLU A 133 7.85 -6.30 -10.16
C GLU A 133 6.53 -5.97 -9.44
N LEU A 134 5.64 -5.19 -10.06
CA LEU A 134 4.44 -4.62 -9.43
C LEU A 134 3.47 -5.70 -8.97
N ARG A 135 3.22 -6.72 -9.80
CA ARG A 135 2.32 -7.83 -9.49
C ARG A 135 2.72 -8.54 -8.20
N ALA A 136 3.98 -8.91 -8.10
CA ALA A 136 4.51 -9.64 -6.96
C ALA A 136 4.45 -8.80 -5.68
N CYS A 137 4.79 -7.50 -5.76
CA CYS A 137 4.69 -6.60 -4.61
C CYS A 137 3.23 -6.39 -4.19
N TYR A 138 2.30 -6.23 -5.14
CA TYR A 138 0.86 -6.14 -4.86
C TYR A 138 0.33 -7.39 -4.15
N GLU A 139 0.68 -8.59 -4.63
CA GLU A 139 0.27 -9.84 -3.98
C GLU A 139 0.83 -9.96 -2.56
N ALA A 140 2.06 -9.51 -2.32
CA ALA A 140 2.63 -9.44 -0.98
C ALA A 140 1.85 -8.48 -0.06
N VAL A 141 1.49 -7.30 -0.56
CA VAL A 141 0.63 -6.34 0.16
C VAL A 141 -0.74 -6.93 0.48
N VAL A 142 -1.40 -7.59 -0.47
CA VAL A 142 -2.73 -8.19 -0.26
C VAL A 142 -2.69 -9.27 0.82
N ARG A 143 -1.70 -10.17 0.76
CA ARG A 143 -1.56 -11.23 1.77
C ARG A 143 -1.41 -10.64 3.18
N ASP A 144 -0.54 -9.64 3.32
CA ASP A 144 -0.26 -9.01 4.61
C ASP A 144 -1.48 -8.23 5.15
N LEU A 145 -2.15 -7.47 4.27
CA LEU A 145 -3.35 -6.73 4.63
C LEU A 145 -4.55 -7.63 4.97
N GLU A 146 -4.69 -8.77 4.29
CA GLU A 146 -5.74 -9.74 4.62
C GLU A 146 -5.49 -10.37 5.98
N ALA A 147 -4.26 -10.80 6.26
CA ALA A 147 -3.88 -11.32 7.58
C ALA A 147 -4.12 -10.28 8.69
N PHE A 148 -3.86 -9.00 8.41
CA PHE A 148 -4.15 -7.92 9.34
C PHE A 148 -5.66 -7.65 9.50
N ALA A 149 -6.44 -7.72 8.42
CA ALA A 149 -7.89 -7.58 8.47
C ALA A 149 -8.54 -8.68 9.32
N GLU A 150 -8.08 -9.93 9.21
CA GLU A 150 -8.52 -11.03 10.07
C GLU A 150 -8.18 -10.78 11.55
N PHE A 151 -7.02 -10.17 11.83
CA PHE A 151 -6.65 -9.77 13.19
C PHE A 151 -7.64 -8.73 13.76
N LEU A 152 -8.02 -7.73 12.97
CA LEU A 152 -9.00 -6.72 13.37
C LEU A 152 -10.37 -7.34 13.68
N GLU A 153 -10.78 -8.35 12.91
CA GLU A 153 -12.06 -9.05 13.12
C GLU A 153 -12.05 -9.88 14.41
N ARG A 154 -10.94 -10.55 14.73
CA ARG A 154 -10.77 -11.25 16.01
C ARG A 154 -10.81 -10.30 17.20
N LEU A 155 -10.19 -9.11 17.07
CA LEU A 155 -10.28 -8.07 18.10
C LEU A 155 -11.72 -7.57 18.29
N ALA A 156 -12.48 -7.41 17.20
CA ALA A 156 -13.86 -6.98 17.27
C ALA A 156 -14.75 -7.97 18.03
N GLN A 157 -14.53 -9.28 17.84
CA GLN A 157 -15.27 -10.35 18.52
C GLN A 157 -14.90 -10.49 20.00
N THR A 158 -13.61 -10.34 20.35
CA THR A 158 -13.14 -10.51 21.74
C THR A 158 -13.65 -9.41 22.68
N GLY A 159 -14.00 -8.24 22.16
CA GLY A 159 -14.66 -7.20 22.95
C GLY A 159 -16.14 -7.48 23.25
N GLU A 160 -16.79 -8.40 22.52
CA GLU A 160 -18.22 -8.72 22.71
C GLU A 160 -18.45 -9.61 23.94
N ASP A 161 -17.52 -10.52 24.27
CA ASP A 161 -17.65 -11.48 25.38
C ASP A 161 -17.53 -10.85 26.78
N VAL A 162 -16.85 -9.70 26.91
CA VAL A 162 -16.67 -9.03 28.22
C VAL A 162 -17.95 -8.26 28.66
N GLY A 163 -18.89 -8.01 27.73
CA GLY A 163 -20.13 -7.29 28.01
C GLY A 163 -21.34 -8.16 28.39
N ALA A 164 -21.20 -9.49 28.34
CA ALA A 164 -22.32 -10.42 28.56
C ALA A 164 -22.36 -11.05 29.97
N GLU A 165 -21.38 -10.76 30.84
CA GLU A 165 -21.28 -11.29 32.20
C GLU A 165 -21.40 -10.20 33.30
N SER A 166 -22.37 -9.29 33.19
CA SER A 166 -22.68 -8.31 34.25
C SER A 166 -24.16 -8.20 34.56
#